data_AF-A0A7J9K8T7-F1
#
_entry.id   AF-A0A7J9K8T7-F1
#
_cell.length_a   1.000
_cell.length_b   1.000
_cell.length_c   1.000
_cell.angle_alpha   90.00
_cell.angle_beta   90.00
_cell.angle_gamma   90.00
#
_symmetry.space_group_name_H-M   'P 1'
#
loop_
_entity.id
_entity.type
_entity.pdbx_description
1 polymer ?
#
loop_
_entity_poly.entity_id
_entity_poly.type
_entity_poly.pdbx_seq_one_letter_code
_entity_poly.pdbx_strand_id
1 'polypeptide(L)'
;LHVWVPPPVHHEDRRPQLRSRPSQFQGATSEEVMLQPHLHGQHPSSSSVRPQHEINEGDQHQRWHPQQHRPHSGVFLPSVRQTDPLTLSTATSCVIFWLIVILAGLLVLVVYLIFRPHRPLFDLNGFTLNAATLDTGYLLDADVTLLVNFTNPNKKVSIDFNHLSLDLYFDETLIATQYIEPFSAAKGQTMFASIHMIASQVSLSMKEALLFENQIKNNQVLFSVKGAFRARSKLGGFMKYSYWLHSYCGIIVSSPPTGVLREKICRTKH
;
A
#
# COMPACT_ATOMS: atom_id res chain seq x y z
N LEU A 1 -46.48 -56.52 5.48
CA LEU A 1 -45.77 -55.69 4.49
C LEU A 1 -44.92 -54.67 5.24
N HIS A 2 -43.59 -54.82 5.22
CA HIS A 2 -42.67 -53.82 5.78
C HIS A 2 -42.31 -52.82 4.68
N VAL A 3 -42.68 -51.56 4.87
CA VAL A 3 -42.37 -50.44 3.97
C VAL A 3 -40.96 -49.95 4.29
N TRP A 4 -40.07 -50.01 3.30
CA TRP A 4 -38.71 -49.51 3.38
C TRP A 4 -38.71 -47.99 3.18
N VAL A 5 -38.13 -47.25 4.13
CA VAL A 5 -37.94 -45.80 4.05
C VAL A 5 -36.43 -45.55 3.91
N PRO A 6 -35.96 -44.88 2.84
CA PRO A 6 -34.56 -44.53 2.70
C PRO A 6 -34.16 -43.40 3.66
N PRO A 7 -32.91 -43.38 4.15
CA PRO A 7 -32.41 -42.33 5.03
C PRO A 7 -32.15 -41.00 4.29
N PRO A 8 -32.11 -39.86 5.00
CA PRO A 8 -31.91 -38.55 4.39
C PRO A 8 -30.47 -38.41 3.86
N VAL A 9 -30.36 -37.88 2.63
CA VAL A 9 -29.10 -37.54 1.99
C VAL A 9 -28.57 -36.26 2.65
N HIS A 10 -27.46 -36.37 3.37
CA HIS A 10 -26.68 -35.21 3.80
C HIS A 10 -26.05 -34.57 2.55
N HIS A 11 -26.55 -33.40 2.15
CA HIS A 11 -25.85 -32.55 1.21
C HIS A 11 -24.71 -31.85 1.96
N GLU A 12 -23.49 -32.30 1.70
CA GLU A 12 -22.27 -31.64 2.15
C GLU A 12 -22.13 -30.29 1.41
N ASP A 13 -22.17 -29.22 2.19
CA ASP A 13 -22.10 -27.82 1.75
C ASP A 13 -20.71 -27.52 1.14
N ARG A 14 -20.52 -27.85 -0.14
CA ARG A 14 -19.36 -27.39 -0.92
C ARG A 14 -19.56 -25.93 -1.28
N ARG A 15 -19.09 -25.04 -0.41
CA ARG A 15 -18.76 -23.66 -0.79
C ARG A 15 -17.83 -23.67 -2.01
N PRO A 16 -18.11 -22.90 -3.07
CA PRO A 16 -17.10 -22.61 -4.08
C PRO A 16 -16.00 -21.75 -3.44
N GLN A 17 -14.82 -22.33 -3.24
CA GLN A 17 -13.60 -21.58 -2.93
C GLN A 17 -13.25 -20.72 -4.16
N LEU A 18 -13.45 -19.41 -4.05
CA LEU A 18 -12.96 -18.46 -5.05
C LEU A 18 -11.43 -18.47 -5.02
N ARG A 19 -10.84 -19.12 -6.02
CA ARG A 19 -9.40 -19.39 -6.14
C ARG A 19 -8.60 -18.07 -6.17
N SER A 20 -8.01 -17.70 -5.05
CA SER A 20 -6.99 -16.64 -4.97
C SER A 20 -5.71 -17.13 -5.63
N ARG A 21 -5.31 -16.50 -6.75
CA ARG A 21 -4.01 -16.72 -7.38
C ARG A 21 -2.93 -16.01 -6.54
N PRO A 22 -1.86 -16.69 -6.08
CA PRO A 22 -0.77 -16.02 -5.39
C PRO A 22 0.18 -15.37 -6.41
N SER A 23 0.54 -14.11 -6.15
CA SER A 23 1.60 -13.40 -6.86
C SER A 23 2.96 -13.95 -6.43
N GLN A 24 3.67 -14.58 -7.35
CA GLN A 24 5.02 -15.09 -7.15
C GLN A 24 6.01 -13.93 -7.31
N PHE A 25 6.59 -13.46 -6.21
CA PHE A 25 7.79 -12.60 -6.25
C PHE A 25 9.01 -13.53 -6.28
N GLN A 26 9.68 -13.60 -7.42
CA GLN A 26 11.02 -14.14 -7.55
C GLN A 26 11.94 -12.99 -7.94
N GLY A 27 12.83 -12.63 -7.02
CA GLY A 27 14.02 -11.87 -7.36
C GLY A 27 15.09 -12.80 -7.90
N ALA A 28 15.83 -12.35 -8.91
CA ALA A 28 17.28 -12.49 -9.05
C ALA A 28 17.74 -11.87 -10.38
N THR A 29 18.72 -10.97 -10.26
CA THR A 29 19.91 -10.82 -11.12
C THR A 29 19.76 -10.62 -12.63
N SER A 30 20.11 -9.41 -13.10
CA SER A 30 20.47 -9.15 -14.49
C SER A 30 21.82 -9.78 -14.82
N GLU A 31 21.82 -10.54 -15.92
CA GLU A 31 22.99 -11.07 -16.60
C GLU A 31 23.62 -10.01 -17.52
N GLU A 32 24.90 -10.24 -17.72
CA GLU A 32 25.95 -9.49 -18.39
C GLU A 32 25.90 -9.70 -19.91
N VAL A 33 26.17 -8.66 -20.72
CA VAL A 33 26.67 -8.86 -22.08
C VAL A 33 27.95 -8.06 -22.25
N MET A 34 28.99 -8.86 -22.45
CA MET A 34 30.41 -8.62 -22.66
C MET A 34 30.72 -7.95 -24.00
N LEU A 35 31.76 -7.09 -24.04
CA LEU A 35 32.91 -7.20 -24.95
C LEU A 35 34.02 -6.17 -24.57
N GLN A 36 35.15 -6.70 -24.11
CA GLN A 36 36.50 -6.08 -23.98
C GLN A 36 37.28 -6.25 -25.31
N PRO A 37 38.58 -5.91 -25.49
CA PRO A 37 39.61 -5.44 -24.52
C PRO A 37 40.47 -4.25 -25.04
N HIS A 38 41.21 -3.55 -24.19
CA HIS A 38 42.68 -3.62 -23.97
C HIS A 38 43.10 -2.23 -23.40
N LEU A 39 44.13 -1.94 -22.61
CA LEU A 39 45.36 -2.58 -22.16
C LEU A 39 45.91 -1.70 -21.00
N HIS A 40 46.79 -2.29 -20.18
CA HIS A 40 47.78 -1.64 -19.30
C HIS A 40 47.31 -0.93 -18.02
N GLY A 41 47.55 -1.62 -16.90
CA GLY A 41 47.77 -0.99 -15.61
C GLY A 41 49.20 -0.46 -15.48
N GLN A 42 49.35 0.63 -14.74
CA GLN A 42 50.44 0.87 -13.80
C GLN A 42 50.21 2.18 -13.04
N HIS A 43 50.23 2.09 -11.71
CA HIS A 43 50.68 3.16 -10.82
C HIS A 43 52.03 3.71 -11.32
N PRO A 44 52.34 5.02 -11.16
CA PRO A 44 52.87 5.44 -9.88
C PRO A 44 52.57 6.88 -9.44
N SER A 45 52.86 7.06 -8.16
CA SER A 45 52.99 8.27 -7.37
C SER A 45 53.74 9.42 -8.04
N SER A 46 53.15 10.60 -7.85
CA SER A 46 53.72 11.93 -7.99
C SER A 46 55.00 12.15 -7.20
N SER A 47 56.02 12.74 -7.82
CA SER A 47 56.75 13.87 -7.22
C SER A 47 57.69 14.55 -8.23
N SER A 48 57.75 15.87 -8.10
CA SER A 48 58.42 16.87 -8.94
C SER A 48 59.95 16.75 -9.00
N VAL A 49 60.51 17.14 -10.15
CA VAL A 49 61.92 17.45 -10.50
C VAL A 49 62.57 18.39 -9.45
N ARG A 50 63.69 18.07 -8.77
CA ARG A 50 65.18 18.16 -9.05
C ARG A 50 65.76 19.59 -9.19
N PRO A 51 67.08 19.90 -8.98
CA PRO A 51 68.26 19.08 -8.58
C PRO A 51 69.31 19.68 -7.57
N GLN A 52 70.03 18.83 -6.81
CA GLN A 52 71.49 18.46 -6.83
C GLN A 52 72.53 19.34 -6.08
N HIS A 53 73.23 18.71 -5.12
CA HIS A 53 74.70 18.65 -4.90
C HIS A 53 74.93 17.84 -3.58
N GLU A 54 75.26 16.54 -3.58
CA GLU A 54 76.55 15.86 -3.81
C GLU A 54 77.71 16.35 -2.92
N ILE A 55 78.14 15.52 -1.95
CA ILE A 55 79.49 14.89 -1.85
C ILE A 55 79.55 13.93 -0.62
N ASN A 56 80.08 12.74 -0.91
CA ASN A 56 80.49 11.54 -0.17
C ASN A 56 80.65 11.48 1.37
N GLU A 57 80.23 10.31 1.90
CA GLU A 57 80.82 9.62 3.05
C GLU A 57 82.18 9.00 2.72
N GLY A 58 83.07 8.97 3.72
CA GLY A 58 84.28 8.15 3.70
C GLY A 58 85.11 8.27 4.98
N ASP A 59 85.19 7.15 5.69
CA ASP A 59 86.23 6.71 6.64
C ASP A 59 86.08 6.89 8.17
N GLN A 60 85.80 5.72 8.76
CA GLN A 60 86.55 5.07 9.85
C GLN A 60 86.56 5.62 11.28
N HIS A 61 86.23 4.68 12.18
CA HIS A 61 86.89 4.32 13.44
C HIS A 61 86.22 4.65 14.79
N GLN A 62 86.21 3.58 15.62
CA GLN A 62 86.23 3.53 17.09
C GLN A 62 84.88 3.70 17.82
N ARG A 63 84.57 2.99 18.90
CA ARG A 63 85.21 1.92 19.69
C ARG A 63 84.15 1.49 20.73
N TRP A 64 84.07 0.19 21.00
CA TRP A 64 83.24 -0.40 22.06
C TRP A 64 83.61 0.10 23.47
N HIS A 65 82.61 0.38 24.32
CA HIS A 65 82.67 0.22 25.78
C HIS A 65 81.30 -0.17 26.37
N PRO A 66 81.22 -1.17 27.27
CA PRO A 66 79.97 -1.66 27.88
C PRO A 66 79.78 -1.22 29.35
N GLN A 67 78.60 -1.56 29.89
CA GLN A 67 78.17 -1.54 31.31
C GLN A 67 77.55 -0.20 31.78
N GLN A 68 76.46 -0.14 32.56
CA GLN A 68 76.26 -0.82 33.85
C GLN A 68 74.78 -0.75 34.32
N HIS A 69 74.43 -1.64 35.26
CA HIS A 69 73.09 -1.89 35.81
C HIS A 69 72.54 -0.77 36.73
N ARG A 70 71.20 -0.61 36.81
CA ARG A 70 70.37 -0.93 38.01
C ARG A 70 68.87 -0.62 37.83
N PRO A 71 67.98 -1.35 38.52
CA PRO A 71 66.53 -1.22 38.43
C PRO A 71 65.98 -0.25 39.49
N HIS A 72 65.00 0.57 39.12
CA HIS A 72 64.19 1.29 40.09
C HIS A 72 62.70 1.10 39.78
N SER A 73 62.04 0.42 40.71
CA SER A 73 60.59 0.25 40.79
C SER A 73 59.91 1.62 40.82
N GLY A 74 59.26 1.97 39.71
CA GLY A 74 58.34 3.10 39.62
C GLY A 74 56.91 2.62 39.80
N VAL A 75 56.24 3.11 40.83
CA VAL A 75 54.79 2.99 41.02
C VAL A 75 54.09 3.58 39.78
N PHE A 76 53.35 2.76 39.05
CA PHE A 76 52.53 3.19 37.92
C PHE A 76 51.30 3.94 38.48
N LEU A 77 51.44 5.25 38.72
CA LEU A 77 50.27 6.12 38.83
C LEU A 77 49.61 6.18 37.44
N PRO A 78 48.30 5.94 37.30
CA PRO A 78 47.65 6.08 36.01
C PRO A 78 47.80 7.54 35.58
N SER A 79 48.51 7.74 34.47
CA SER A 79 48.52 9.02 33.77
C SER A 79 47.07 9.43 33.51
N VAL A 80 46.64 10.53 34.13
CA VAL A 80 45.43 11.24 33.71
C VAL A 80 45.70 11.70 32.29
N ARG A 81 45.21 10.91 31.33
CA ARG A 81 45.32 11.21 29.91
C ARG A 81 44.49 12.47 29.67
N GLN A 82 45.18 13.61 29.57
CA GLN A 82 44.56 14.88 29.16
C GLN A 82 43.96 14.66 27.78
N THR A 83 42.64 14.50 27.72
CA THR A 83 41.91 14.51 26.45
C THR A 83 41.97 15.93 25.90
N ASP A 84 42.62 16.10 24.75
CA ASP A 84 42.78 17.39 24.08
C ASP A 84 41.46 18.18 24.04
N PRO A 85 41.45 19.47 24.41
CA PRO A 85 40.22 20.27 24.52
C PRO A 85 39.44 20.36 23.19
N LEU A 86 40.11 20.20 22.04
CA LEU A 86 39.46 20.14 20.73
C LEU A 86 38.69 18.83 20.47
N THR A 87 39.13 17.70 21.05
CA THR A 87 38.46 16.41 20.91
C THR A 87 37.20 16.32 21.78
N LEU A 88 37.19 17.00 22.93
CA LEU A 88 36.04 17.08 23.83
C LEU A 88 34.90 17.93 23.24
N SER A 89 35.25 19.06 22.60
CA SER A 89 34.27 19.95 21.93
C SER A 89 33.57 19.25 20.76
N THR A 90 34.34 18.55 19.92
CA THR A 90 33.81 17.82 18.75
C THR A 90 32.89 16.66 19.17
N ALA A 91 33.26 15.90 20.21
CA ALA A 91 32.41 14.83 20.74
C ALA A 91 31.09 15.38 21.33
N THR A 92 31.15 16.50 22.05
CA THR A 92 29.97 17.13 22.65
C THR A 92 28.99 17.64 21.58
N SER A 93 29.49 18.28 20.53
CA SER A 93 28.66 18.73 19.39
C SER A 93 27.99 17.56 18.67
N CYS A 94 28.70 16.45 18.47
CA CYS A 94 28.15 15.24 17.86
C CYS A 94 26.99 14.65 18.68
N VAL A 95 27.13 14.57 20.01
CA VAL A 95 26.06 14.09 20.89
C VAL A 95 24.84 15.01 20.83
N ILE A 96 25.04 16.33 20.85
CA ILE A 96 23.94 17.31 20.74
C ILE A 96 23.22 17.16 19.39
N PHE A 97 23.97 17.00 18.29
CA PHE A 97 23.39 16.79 16.97
C PHE A 97 22.54 15.52 16.91
N TRP A 98 23.06 14.39 17.40
CA TRP A 98 22.29 13.14 17.45
C TRP A 98 21.05 13.26 18.33
N LEU A 99 21.13 13.99 19.45
CA LEU A 99 19.98 14.24 20.32
C LEU A 99 18.90 15.05 19.58
N ILE A 100 19.29 16.07 18.82
CA ILE A 100 18.37 16.83 17.95
C ILE A 100 17.75 15.93 16.88
N VAL A 101 18.55 15.10 16.22
CA VAL A 101 18.05 14.16 15.20
C VAL A 101 17.06 13.16 15.79
N ILE A 102 17.35 12.60 16.96
CA ILE A 102 16.46 11.67 17.66
C ILE A 102 15.16 12.38 18.07
N LEU A 103 15.26 13.60 18.63
CA LEU A 103 14.09 14.36 19.05
C LEU A 103 13.21 14.77 17.85
N ALA A 104 13.83 15.20 16.75
CA ALA A 104 13.13 15.50 15.51
C ALA A 104 12.46 14.23 14.93
N GLY A 105 13.17 13.10 14.92
CA GLY A 105 12.63 11.81 14.50
C GLY A 105 11.45 11.37 15.35
N LEU A 106 11.52 11.54 16.67
CA LEU A 106 10.43 11.25 17.60
C LEU A 106 9.22 12.17 17.33
N LEU A 107 9.45 13.47 17.12
CA LEU A 107 8.38 14.41 16.80
C LEU A 107 7.66 14.00 15.51
N VAL A 108 8.41 13.69 14.45
CA VAL A 108 7.85 13.22 13.18
C VAL A 108 7.07 11.91 13.37
N LEU A 109 7.61 10.97 14.16
CA LEU A 109 6.94 9.70 14.45
C LEU A 109 5.61 9.92 15.20
N VAL A 110 5.60 10.78 16.22
CA VAL A 110 4.38 11.11 16.98
C VAL A 110 3.34 11.76 16.08
N VAL A 111 3.74 12.74 15.27
CA VAL A 111 2.88 13.39 14.27
C VAL A 111 2.31 12.34 13.31
N TYR A 112 3.15 11.46 12.75
CA TYR A 112 2.71 10.39 11.86
C TYR A 112 1.69 9.44 12.50
N LEU A 113 1.94 8.99 13.74
CA LEU A 113 1.03 8.09 14.45
C LEU A 113 -0.31 8.75 14.78
N ILE A 114 -0.31 10.04 15.13
CA ILE A 114 -1.54 10.80 15.39
C ILE A 114 -2.36 11.01 14.12
N PHE A 115 -1.66 11.31 13.01
CA PHE A 115 -2.29 11.69 11.75
C PHE A 115 -2.52 10.53 10.78
N ARG A 116 -2.20 9.28 11.16
CA ARG A 116 -2.52 8.09 10.37
C ARG A 116 -4.03 8.07 10.07
N PRO A 117 -4.45 8.42 8.84
CA PRO A 117 -5.87 8.51 8.55
C PRO A 117 -6.44 7.10 8.53
N HIS A 118 -7.50 6.86 9.30
CA HIS A 118 -8.28 5.64 9.13
C HIS A 118 -8.99 5.73 7.78
N ARG A 119 -8.92 4.65 6.99
CA ARG A 119 -9.53 4.61 5.67
C ARG A 119 -11.05 4.73 5.84
N PRO A 120 -11.72 5.66 5.15
CA PRO A 120 -13.18 5.72 5.19
C PRO A 120 -13.76 4.41 4.65
N LEU A 121 -14.84 3.98 5.30
CA LEU A 121 -15.50 2.72 4.99
C LEU A 121 -16.62 3.02 4.01
N PHE A 122 -16.60 2.31 2.88
CA PHE A 122 -17.67 2.26 1.91
C PHE A 122 -18.38 0.93 2.13
N ASP A 123 -19.66 0.97 2.49
CA ASP A 123 -20.46 -0.23 2.63
C ASP A 123 -21.73 -0.13 1.79
N LEU A 124 -22.06 -1.21 1.09
CA LEU A 124 -23.28 -1.31 0.29
C LEU A 124 -24.36 -1.92 1.18
N ASN A 125 -25.22 -1.10 1.77
CA ASN A 125 -26.23 -1.55 2.74
C ASN A 125 -27.43 -2.22 2.08
N GLY A 126 -27.77 -1.81 0.85
CA GLY A 126 -28.88 -2.38 0.11
C GLY A 126 -28.68 -2.28 -1.39
N PHE A 127 -29.30 -3.21 -2.10
CA PHE A 127 -29.43 -3.21 -3.54
C PHE A 127 -30.83 -3.72 -3.88
N THR A 128 -31.52 -3.00 -4.75
CA THR A 128 -32.77 -3.45 -5.33
C THR A 128 -32.65 -3.51 -6.85
N LEU A 129 -33.06 -4.64 -7.42
CA LEU A 129 -33.19 -4.85 -8.85
C LEU A 129 -34.67 -4.73 -9.19
N ASN A 130 -35.07 -3.54 -9.65
CA ASN A 130 -36.46 -3.16 -9.85
C ASN A 130 -37.00 -3.81 -11.13
N ALA A 131 -36.21 -3.75 -12.20
CA ALA A 131 -36.49 -4.41 -13.48
C ALA A 131 -35.18 -4.87 -14.13
N ALA A 132 -35.23 -5.99 -14.85
CA ALA A 132 -34.11 -6.46 -15.65
C ALA A 132 -34.61 -7.38 -16.77
N THR A 133 -34.39 -7.01 -18.01
CA THR A 133 -34.87 -7.73 -19.20
C THR A 133 -33.84 -7.71 -20.31
N LEU A 134 -33.81 -8.78 -21.12
CA LEU A 134 -33.04 -8.80 -22.36
C LEU A 134 -33.96 -8.51 -23.54
N ASP A 135 -33.83 -7.33 -24.13
CA ASP A 135 -34.41 -7.05 -25.43
C ASP A 135 -33.62 -7.76 -26.53
N THR A 136 -34.33 -8.30 -27.52
CA THR A 136 -33.78 -9.11 -28.63
C THR A 136 -32.88 -10.29 -28.22
N GLY A 137 -32.87 -10.66 -26.92
CA GLY A 137 -32.07 -11.75 -26.34
C GLY A 137 -30.63 -11.40 -25.96
N TYR A 138 -30.15 -10.17 -26.20
CA TYR A 138 -28.77 -9.77 -25.88
C TYR A 138 -28.59 -8.30 -25.48
N LEU A 139 -29.61 -7.45 -25.61
CA LEU A 139 -29.58 -6.06 -25.17
C LEU A 139 -30.20 -5.97 -23.76
N LEU A 140 -29.40 -5.65 -22.76
CA LEU A 140 -29.85 -5.56 -21.37
C LEU A 140 -30.46 -4.20 -21.07
N ASP A 141 -31.70 -4.20 -20.64
CA ASP A 141 -32.36 -3.09 -19.95
C ASP A 141 -32.50 -3.45 -18.46
N ALA A 142 -31.99 -2.60 -17.57
CA ALA A 142 -32.07 -2.83 -16.14
C ALA A 142 -32.28 -1.52 -15.36
N ASP A 143 -33.09 -1.60 -14.31
CA ASP A 143 -33.36 -0.53 -13.37
C ASP A 143 -32.98 -1.00 -11.97
N VAL A 144 -32.05 -0.29 -11.33
CA VAL A 144 -31.54 -0.64 -10.01
C VAL A 144 -31.47 0.55 -9.07
N THR A 145 -31.61 0.26 -7.77
CA THR A 145 -31.38 1.23 -6.70
C THR A 145 -30.36 0.68 -5.71
N LEU A 146 -29.34 1.48 -5.41
CA LEU A 146 -28.30 1.16 -4.45
C LEU A 146 -28.47 2.02 -3.21
N LEU A 147 -28.38 1.41 -2.03
CA LEU A 147 -28.29 2.12 -0.76
C LEU A 147 -26.87 1.97 -0.23
N VAL A 148 -26.12 3.06 -0.28
CA VAL A 148 -24.70 3.10 0.07
C VAL A 148 -24.51 3.89 1.36
N ASN A 149 -23.62 3.39 2.21
CA ASN A 149 -23.16 4.05 3.41
C ASN A 149 -21.71 4.50 3.25
N PHE A 150 -21.49 5.80 3.41
CA PHE A 150 -20.19 6.44 3.51
C PHE A 150 -19.90 6.79 4.97
N THR A 151 -19.00 6.04 5.60
CA THR A 151 -18.62 6.27 7.00
C THR A 151 -17.24 6.91 7.11
N ASN A 152 -17.14 8.02 7.84
CA ASN A 152 -15.86 8.60 8.25
C ASN A 152 -15.46 8.06 9.64
N PRO A 153 -14.58 7.04 9.74
CA PRO A 153 -14.14 6.50 11.02
C PRO A 153 -13.23 7.46 11.79
N ASN A 154 -12.70 8.52 11.14
CA ASN A 154 -11.83 9.47 11.81
C ASN A 154 -12.66 10.36 12.75
N LYS A 155 -12.42 10.21 14.05
CA LYS A 155 -13.02 11.05 15.09
C LYS A 155 -12.40 12.45 15.20
N LYS A 156 -11.28 12.69 14.51
CA LYS A 156 -10.47 13.91 14.64
C LYS A 156 -10.58 14.86 13.44
N VAL A 157 -10.88 14.32 12.25
CA VAL A 157 -10.77 15.02 10.97
C VAL A 157 -12.06 14.85 10.17
N SER A 158 -12.55 15.93 9.57
CA SER A 158 -13.61 15.88 8.57
C SER A 158 -13.03 15.51 7.19
N ILE A 159 -13.77 14.71 6.44
CA ILE A 159 -13.39 14.31 5.09
C ILE A 159 -14.37 14.95 4.11
N ASP A 160 -13.84 15.72 3.17
CA ASP A 160 -14.60 16.16 2.01
C ASP A 160 -14.45 15.07 0.94
N PHE A 161 -15.57 14.53 0.46
CA PHE A 161 -15.58 13.62 -0.67
C PHE A 161 -15.92 14.43 -1.92
N ASN A 162 -14.96 14.49 -2.84
CA ASN A 162 -15.10 15.14 -4.14
C ASN A 162 -15.01 14.06 -5.21
N HIS A 163 -15.68 14.24 -6.36
CA HIS A 163 -15.65 13.30 -7.48
C HIS A 163 -15.92 11.85 -7.05
N LEU A 164 -17.19 11.55 -6.81
CA LEU A 164 -17.64 10.21 -6.49
C LEU A 164 -18.32 9.62 -7.73
N SER A 165 -17.82 8.49 -8.20
CA SER A 165 -18.47 7.71 -9.26
C SER A 165 -18.68 6.27 -8.81
N LEU A 166 -19.82 5.72 -9.18
CA LEU A 166 -20.13 4.30 -9.05
C LEU A 166 -20.40 3.73 -10.42
N ASP A 167 -19.74 2.62 -10.69
CA ASP A 167 -19.87 1.84 -11.92
C ASP A 167 -20.46 0.49 -11.56
N LEU A 168 -21.55 0.14 -12.23
CA LEU A 168 -22.23 -1.13 -12.10
C LEU A 168 -21.86 -2.03 -13.28
N TYR A 169 -21.48 -3.25 -12.96
CA TYR A 169 -21.08 -4.26 -13.92
C TYR A 169 -21.94 -5.51 -13.78
N PHE A 170 -22.24 -6.11 -14.92
CA PHE A 170 -22.68 -7.49 -15.02
C PHE A 170 -21.55 -8.30 -15.67
N ASP A 171 -21.03 -9.29 -14.95
CA ASP A 171 -19.77 -9.98 -15.31
C ASP A 171 -18.63 -8.97 -15.57
N GLU A 172 -18.14 -8.88 -16.80
CA GLU A 172 -17.09 -7.93 -17.21
C GLU A 172 -17.65 -6.69 -17.95
N THR A 173 -18.95 -6.66 -18.23
CA THR A 173 -19.60 -5.58 -18.99
C THR A 173 -20.09 -4.47 -18.06
N LEU A 174 -19.68 -3.23 -18.35
CA LEU A 174 -20.20 -2.04 -17.68
C LEU A 174 -21.64 -1.80 -18.13
N ILE A 175 -22.58 -1.80 -17.20
CA ILE A 175 -24.02 -1.62 -17.51
C ILE A 175 -24.53 -0.23 -17.15
N ALA A 176 -24.00 0.41 -16.11
CA ALA A 176 -24.38 1.77 -15.73
C ALA A 176 -23.27 2.48 -14.96
N THR A 177 -23.20 3.81 -15.10
CA THR A 177 -22.32 4.67 -14.30
C THR A 177 -23.14 5.81 -13.70
N GLN A 178 -22.93 6.09 -12.43
CA GLN A 178 -23.61 7.16 -11.71
C GLN A 178 -22.63 8.02 -10.93
N TYR A 179 -22.76 9.34 -11.09
CA TYR A 179 -22.00 10.32 -10.32
C TYR A 179 -22.81 10.77 -9.10
N ILE A 180 -22.12 10.92 -7.97
CA ILE A 180 -22.72 11.38 -6.72
C ILE A 180 -22.20 12.79 -6.44
N GLU A 181 -23.10 13.66 -5.98
CA GLU A 181 -22.74 15.02 -5.61
C GLU A 181 -21.70 15.05 -4.48
N PRO A 182 -20.71 15.96 -4.54
CA PRO A 182 -19.73 16.12 -3.48
C PRO A 182 -20.40 16.43 -2.14
N PHE A 183 -19.94 15.76 -1.08
CA PHE A 183 -20.44 16.01 0.27
C PHE A 183 -19.29 15.96 1.29
N SER A 184 -19.53 16.54 2.46
CA SER A 184 -18.57 16.53 3.57
C SER A 184 -19.11 15.66 4.70
N ALA A 185 -18.32 14.66 5.12
CA ALA A 185 -18.62 13.86 6.30
C ALA A 185 -17.87 14.44 7.51
N ALA A 186 -18.60 14.89 8.52
CA ALA A 186 -18.01 15.34 9.77
C ALA A 186 -17.33 14.18 10.52
N LYS A 187 -16.70 14.51 11.65
CA LYS A 187 -15.94 13.57 12.48
C LYS A 187 -16.85 12.44 12.97
N GLY A 188 -16.53 11.19 12.65
CA GLY A 188 -17.35 10.04 13.04
C GLY A 188 -18.72 9.95 12.35
N GLN A 189 -19.01 10.82 11.38
CA GLN A 189 -20.31 10.84 10.72
C GLN A 189 -20.42 9.73 9.68
N THR A 190 -21.65 9.23 9.56
CA THR A 190 -22.09 8.22 8.60
C THR A 190 -23.13 8.88 7.70
N MET A 191 -22.95 8.79 6.39
CA MET A 191 -23.85 9.35 5.38
C MET A 191 -24.45 8.24 4.53
N PHE A 192 -25.77 8.26 4.38
CA PHE A 192 -26.49 7.33 3.52
C PHE A 192 -26.84 8.02 2.20
N ALA A 193 -26.55 7.35 1.09
CA ALA A 193 -26.91 7.80 -0.25
C ALA A 193 -27.75 6.72 -0.93
N SER A 194 -28.95 7.09 -1.37
CA SER A 194 -29.79 6.27 -2.23
C SER A 194 -29.54 6.67 -3.68
N ILE A 195 -29.06 5.73 -4.49
CA ILE A 195 -28.53 6.00 -5.82
C ILE A 195 -29.31 5.14 -6.81
N HIS A 196 -30.02 5.80 -7.71
CA HIS A 196 -30.76 5.14 -8.78
C HIS A 196 -29.89 5.08 -10.04
N MET A 197 -29.82 3.91 -10.68
CA MET A 197 -29.06 3.71 -11.91
C MET A 197 -29.94 2.98 -12.92
N ILE A 198 -29.86 3.40 -14.18
CA ILE A 198 -30.59 2.81 -15.29
C ILE A 198 -29.58 2.38 -16.35
N ALA A 199 -29.65 1.12 -16.76
CA ALA A 199 -28.97 0.58 -17.92
C ALA A 199 -30.01 0.45 -19.05
N SER A 200 -29.71 0.95 -20.24
CA SER A 200 -30.61 0.79 -21.40
C SER A 200 -29.86 0.27 -22.61
N GLN A 201 -30.40 -0.80 -23.20
CA GLN A 201 -29.90 -1.48 -24.38
C GLN A 201 -28.40 -1.78 -24.33
N VAL A 202 -27.89 -2.22 -23.18
CA VAL A 202 -26.49 -2.56 -23.02
C VAL A 202 -26.21 -3.88 -23.72
N SER A 203 -25.35 -3.88 -24.73
CA SER A 203 -25.01 -5.09 -25.47
C SER A 203 -24.21 -6.05 -24.59
N LEU A 204 -24.80 -7.21 -24.27
CA LEU A 204 -24.09 -8.33 -23.68
C LEU A 204 -23.55 -9.25 -24.78
N SER A 205 -22.41 -9.89 -24.54
CA SER A 205 -22.00 -11.01 -25.38
C SER A 205 -22.99 -12.18 -25.28
N MET A 206 -23.02 -13.05 -26.29
CA MET A 206 -23.90 -14.24 -26.26
C MET A 206 -23.69 -15.11 -25.02
N LYS A 207 -22.44 -15.19 -24.53
CA LYS A 207 -22.12 -15.91 -23.30
C LYS A 207 -22.73 -15.22 -22.07
N GLU A 208 -22.59 -13.90 -21.96
CA GLU A 208 -23.14 -13.13 -20.84
C GLU A 208 -24.67 -13.13 -20.85
N ALA A 209 -25.31 -13.04 -22.01
CA ALA A 209 -26.76 -13.12 -22.14
C ALA A 209 -27.30 -14.47 -21.64
N LEU A 210 -26.68 -15.58 -22.05
CA LEU A 210 -27.04 -16.92 -21.56
C LEU A 210 -26.80 -17.07 -20.05
N LEU A 211 -25.70 -16.49 -19.54
CA LEU A 211 -25.43 -16.47 -18.10
C LEU A 211 -26.48 -15.67 -17.34
N PHE A 212 -26.88 -14.51 -17.86
CA PHE A 212 -27.92 -13.66 -17.28
C PHE A 212 -29.26 -14.40 -17.21
N GLU A 213 -29.69 -15.02 -18.30
CA GLU A 213 -30.94 -15.81 -18.30
C GLU A 213 -30.91 -16.93 -17.26
N ASN A 214 -29.78 -17.64 -17.14
CA ASN A 214 -29.63 -18.73 -16.17
C ASN A 214 -29.68 -18.20 -14.73
N GLN A 215 -28.99 -17.09 -14.47
CA GLN A 215 -29.01 -16.41 -13.17
C GLN A 215 -30.41 -15.92 -12.79
N ILE A 216 -31.16 -15.37 -13.75
CA ILE A 216 -32.56 -14.96 -13.54
C ILE A 216 -33.44 -16.17 -13.24
N LYS A 217 -33.31 -17.27 -14.01
CA LYS A 217 -34.07 -18.51 -13.77
C LYS A 217 -33.79 -19.12 -12.39
N ASN A 218 -32.56 -19.01 -11.90
CA ASN A 218 -32.14 -19.52 -10.59
C ASN A 218 -32.41 -18.55 -9.43
N ASN A 219 -33.03 -17.40 -9.69
CA ASN A 219 -33.30 -16.37 -8.69
C ASN A 219 -32.04 -15.83 -7.99
N GLN A 220 -30.91 -15.80 -8.70
CA GLN A 220 -29.60 -15.36 -8.20
C GLN A 220 -28.81 -14.66 -9.29
N VAL A 221 -28.82 -13.33 -9.27
CA VAL A 221 -28.09 -12.49 -10.22
C VAL A 221 -26.88 -11.88 -9.52
N LEU A 222 -25.70 -12.04 -10.12
CA LEU A 222 -24.44 -11.51 -9.61
C LEU A 222 -24.10 -10.20 -10.32
N PHE A 223 -23.91 -9.15 -9.53
CA PHE A 223 -23.39 -7.86 -10.02
C PHE A 223 -22.09 -7.50 -9.33
N SER A 224 -21.31 -6.65 -9.99
CA SER A 224 -20.12 -6.03 -9.41
C SER A 224 -20.28 -4.51 -9.41
N VAL A 225 -20.14 -3.89 -8.24
CA VAL A 225 -20.13 -2.44 -8.08
C VAL A 225 -18.70 -1.98 -7.83
N LYS A 226 -18.19 -1.11 -8.69
CA LYS A 226 -16.89 -0.46 -8.53
C LYS A 226 -17.14 1.00 -8.20
N GLY A 227 -16.44 1.51 -7.21
CA GLY A 227 -16.55 2.91 -6.79
C GLY A 227 -15.20 3.59 -6.80
N ALA A 228 -15.15 4.81 -7.32
CA ALA A 228 -13.97 5.66 -7.27
C ALA A 228 -14.32 6.98 -6.58
N PHE A 229 -13.55 7.34 -5.56
CA PHE A 229 -13.82 8.51 -4.73
C PHE A 229 -12.53 9.27 -4.44
N ARG A 230 -12.56 10.60 -4.56
CA ARG A 230 -11.46 11.44 -4.12
C ARG A 230 -11.76 12.03 -2.75
N ALA A 231 -11.13 11.49 -1.72
CA ALA A 231 -11.26 11.98 -0.36
C ALA A 231 -10.21 13.06 -0.07
N ARG A 232 -10.63 14.15 0.59
CA ARG A 232 -9.77 15.23 1.05
C ARG A 232 -9.95 15.41 2.55
N SER A 233 -8.87 15.14 3.29
CA SER A 233 -8.80 15.32 4.73
C SER A 233 -8.24 16.71 5.08
N LYS A 234 -8.97 17.46 5.90
CA LYS A 234 -8.53 18.78 6.42
C LYS A 234 -7.90 18.59 7.81
N LEU A 235 -6.58 18.47 7.87
CA LEU A 235 -5.83 18.43 9.12
C LEU A 235 -5.51 19.86 9.56
N GLY A 236 -6.35 20.40 10.46
CA GLY A 236 -6.06 21.63 11.19
C GLY A 236 -5.61 22.82 10.34
N GLY A 237 -6.40 23.25 9.34
CA GLY A 237 -6.17 24.49 8.58
C GLY A 237 -4.97 24.52 7.63
N PHE A 238 -3.80 23.99 8.02
CA PHE A 238 -2.55 24.10 7.27
C PHE A 238 -2.20 22.84 6.46
N MET A 239 -2.66 21.65 6.85
CA MET A 239 -2.37 20.41 6.12
C MET A 239 -3.63 19.84 5.43
N LYS A 240 -3.58 19.75 4.10
CA LYS A 240 -4.62 19.11 3.28
C LYS A 240 -4.02 17.85 2.67
N TYR A 241 -4.60 16.70 2.98
CA TYR A 241 -4.20 15.42 2.37
C TYR A 241 -5.33 14.94 1.47
N SER A 242 -5.04 14.77 0.18
CA SER A 242 -6.01 14.25 -0.79
C SER A 242 -5.55 12.89 -1.29
N TYR A 243 -6.47 11.94 -1.37
CA TYR A 243 -6.19 10.58 -1.80
C TYR A 243 -7.37 9.99 -2.56
N TRP A 244 -7.07 8.99 -3.39
CA TRP A 244 -8.08 8.23 -4.11
C TRP A 244 -8.42 6.96 -3.34
N LEU A 245 -9.70 6.61 -3.41
CA LEU A 245 -10.23 5.39 -2.83
C LEU A 245 -10.96 4.63 -3.92
N HIS A 246 -10.70 3.34 -3.98
CA HIS A 246 -11.35 2.43 -4.91
C HIS A 246 -12.05 1.34 -4.12
N SER A 247 -13.38 1.26 -4.24
CA SER A 247 -14.18 0.18 -3.65
C SER A 247 -14.57 -0.83 -4.71
N TYR A 248 -14.61 -2.09 -4.32
CA TYR A 248 -15.06 -3.21 -5.14
C TYR A 248 -16.03 -4.03 -4.29
N CYS A 249 -17.28 -4.13 -4.73
CA CYS A 249 -18.31 -4.92 -4.09
C CYS A 249 -18.88 -5.93 -5.07
N GLY A 250 -18.74 -7.23 -4.79
CA GLY A 250 -19.52 -8.27 -5.47
C GLY A 250 -20.81 -8.50 -4.69
N ILE A 251 -21.94 -8.53 -5.38
CA ILE A 251 -23.26 -8.65 -4.76
C ILE A 251 -24.11 -9.71 -5.46
N ILE A 252 -24.83 -10.49 -4.68
CA ILE A 252 -25.82 -11.46 -5.17
C ILE A 252 -27.20 -10.92 -4.82
N VAL A 253 -28.06 -10.81 -5.82
CA VAL A 253 -29.43 -10.32 -5.67
C VAL A 253 -30.44 -11.33 -6.20
N SER A 254 -31.65 -11.33 -5.65
CA SER A 254 -32.75 -12.09 -6.25
C SER A 254 -33.23 -11.46 -7.54
N SER A 255 -33.95 -12.24 -8.35
CA SER A 255 -34.49 -11.76 -9.62
C SER A 255 -35.62 -10.73 -9.41
N PRO A 256 -35.87 -9.87 -10.42
CA PRO A 256 -37.00 -8.93 -10.38
C PRO A 256 -38.34 -9.69 -10.32
N PRO A 257 -39.44 -9.05 -9.85
CA PRO A 257 -39.58 -7.63 -9.49
C PRO A 257 -39.21 -7.31 -8.03
N THR A 258 -39.02 -8.30 -7.17
CA THR A 258 -38.61 -8.13 -5.77
C THR A 258 -37.11 -8.33 -5.60
N GLY A 259 -36.32 -7.92 -6.58
CA GLY A 259 -34.89 -8.20 -6.57
C GLY A 259 -34.24 -7.50 -5.38
N VAL A 260 -33.81 -8.25 -4.37
CA VAL A 260 -33.22 -7.72 -3.15
C VAL A 260 -31.83 -8.31 -2.92
N LEU A 261 -30.97 -7.53 -2.28
CA LEU A 261 -29.65 -7.96 -1.86
C LEU A 261 -29.73 -9.20 -0.95
N ARG A 262 -29.04 -10.27 -1.33
CA ARG A 262 -28.90 -11.52 -0.55
C ARG A 262 -27.54 -11.62 0.11
N GLU A 263 -26.48 -11.36 -0.64
CA GLU A 263 -25.10 -11.44 -0.16
C GLU A 263 -24.28 -10.31 -0.76
N LYS A 264 -23.27 -9.84 0.00
CA LYS A 264 -22.31 -8.84 -0.43
C LYS A 264 -20.92 -9.14 0.08
N ILE A 265 -19.92 -8.84 -0.74
CA ILE A 265 -18.51 -8.86 -0.34
C ILE A 265 -17.87 -7.58 -0.86
N CYS A 266 -17.54 -6.67 0.05
CA CYS A 266 -16.96 -5.36 -0.27
C CYS A 266 -15.50 -5.27 0.18
N ARG A 267 -14.66 -4.63 -0.65
CA ARG A 267 -13.26 -4.35 -0.37
C ARG A 267 -12.91 -2.94 -0.83
N THR A 268 -12.23 -2.18 0.04
CA THR A 268 -11.78 -0.81 -0.28
C THR A 268 -10.26 -0.74 -0.25
N LYS A 269 -9.67 -0.20 -1.33
CA LYS A 269 -8.25 0.05 -1.49
C LYS A 269 -7.99 1.56 -1.60
N HIS A 270 -6.80 1.97 -1.18
CA HIS A 270 -6.24 3.31 -1.27
C HIS A 270 -4.97 3.22 -2.12
#